data_AF-A0A538CZ51-F1
#
_entry.id   AF-A0A538CZ51-F1
#
_cell.length_a   1.000
_cell.length_b   1.000
_cell.length_c   1.000
_cell.angle_alpha   90.00
_cell.angle_beta   90.00
_cell.angle_gamma   90.00
#
_symmetry.space_group_name_H-M   'P 1'
#
loop_
_entity.id
_entity.type
_entity.pdbx_description
1 polymer ?
#
loop_
_entity_poly.entity_id
_entity_poly.type
_entity_poly.pdbx_seq_one_letter_code
_entity_poly.pdbx_strand_id
1 'polypeptide(L)'
;MLLTEPATFRRYGIGSPSLWWDDNMIFGYEARYAATHDDLAAKVFFAVGEYEDHDGRQREVSRLPADERAKAGLRYIDMVADTERMVASLRGRKYPSLEIDSAILPGEFHVTVQHINLSRALRYLFDAPR
;
A
#
# COMPACT_ATOMS: atom_id res chain seq x y z
N MET A 1 12.48 -7.58 4.04
CA MET A 1 12.03 -6.22 3.64
C MET A 1 10.81 -5.81 4.49
N LEU A 2 10.76 -4.57 5.00
CA LEU A 2 9.92 -4.00 6.10
C LEU A 2 9.52 -4.97 7.23
N LEU A 3 8.66 -5.94 6.98
CA LEU A 3 8.13 -6.88 7.99
C LEU A 3 8.97 -8.15 8.18
N THR A 4 9.90 -8.45 7.28
CA THR A 4 10.79 -9.63 7.40
C THR A 4 12.23 -9.25 7.66
N GLU A 5 12.65 -8.06 7.22
CA GLU A 5 14.00 -7.52 7.43
C GLU A 5 13.87 -5.99 7.50
N PRO A 6 13.40 -5.44 8.64
CA PRO A 6 13.19 -4.00 8.81
C PRO A 6 14.49 -3.20 8.83
N ALA A 7 15.63 -3.82 9.18
CA ALA A 7 16.91 -3.13 9.30
C ALA A 7 17.57 -2.84 7.95
N THR A 8 17.08 -3.41 6.84
CA THR A 8 17.67 -3.25 5.50
C THR A 8 17.61 -1.80 5.01
N PHE A 9 16.53 -1.07 5.34
CA PHE A 9 16.38 0.35 5.02
C PHE A 9 15.76 1.09 6.20
N ARG A 10 16.01 2.40 6.33
CA ARG A 10 15.35 3.25 7.33
C ARG A 10 14.08 3.94 6.80
N ARG A 11 13.91 3.97 5.48
CA ARG A 11 12.86 4.71 4.78
C ARG A 11 12.21 3.82 3.74
N TYR A 12 10.88 3.75 3.74
CA TYR A 12 10.11 2.91 2.83
C TYR A 12 9.00 3.71 2.17
N GLY A 13 9.08 3.89 0.85
CA GLY A 13 7.97 4.39 0.04
C GLY A 13 7.24 3.21 -0.57
N ILE A 14 5.97 3.02 -0.21
CA ILE A 14 5.15 1.87 -0.61
C ILE A 14 3.95 2.39 -1.40
N GLY A 15 4.09 2.42 -2.73
CA GLY A 15 3.04 2.86 -3.65
C GLY A 15 2.24 1.67 -4.17
N SER A 16 0.91 1.78 -4.12
CA SER A 16 -0.06 0.84 -4.70
C SER A 16 0.26 -0.64 -4.40
N PRO A 17 0.44 -1.02 -3.11
CA PRO A 17 0.89 -2.36 -2.77
C PRO A 17 -0.18 -3.40 -3.09
N SER A 18 0.21 -4.49 -3.76
CA SER A 18 -0.68 -5.63 -4.07
C SER A 18 -0.91 -6.50 -2.83
N LEU A 19 -1.47 -5.93 -1.76
CA LEU A 19 -1.66 -6.61 -0.47
C LEU A 19 -2.63 -7.80 -0.55
N TRP A 20 -3.51 -7.80 -1.55
CA TRP A 20 -4.40 -8.91 -1.92
C TRP A 20 -3.66 -10.18 -2.37
N TRP A 21 -2.42 -10.05 -2.82
CA TRP A 21 -1.66 -11.14 -3.46
C TRP A 21 -1.51 -12.36 -2.52
N ASP A 22 -1.56 -13.55 -3.11
CA ASP A 22 -1.42 -14.86 -2.45
C ASP A 22 -2.22 -14.92 -1.13
N ASP A 23 -3.54 -14.78 -1.26
CA ASP A 23 -4.51 -14.79 -0.16
C ASP A 23 -4.16 -13.88 1.04
N ASN A 24 -3.78 -12.64 0.74
CA ASN A 24 -3.46 -11.63 1.76
C ASN A 24 -2.26 -12.01 2.64
N MET A 25 -1.30 -12.79 2.12
CA MET A 25 -0.18 -13.32 2.91
C MET A 25 0.60 -12.27 3.71
N ILE A 26 0.71 -11.03 3.20
CA ILE A 26 1.46 -9.94 3.84
C ILE A 26 0.89 -9.56 5.21
N PHE A 27 -0.43 -9.71 5.41
CA PHE A 27 -1.05 -9.50 6.71
C PHE A 27 -0.65 -10.59 7.71
N GLY A 28 -0.40 -11.80 7.23
CA GLY A 28 0.20 -12.86 8.05
C GLY A 28 1.63 -12.54 8.48
N TYR A 29 2.44 -11.93 7.60
CA TYR A 29 3.77 -11.45 7.96
C TYR A 29 3.72 -10.30 8.98
N GLU A 30 2.79 -9.36 8.82
CA GLU A 30 2.57 -8.27 9.78
C GLU A 30 2.25 -8.82 11.18
N ALA A 31 1.31 -9.77 11.26
CA ALA A 31 0.91 -10.36 12.53
C ALA A 31 2.05 -11.13 13.20
N ARG A 32 2.86 -11.87 12.42
CA ARG A 32 4.04 -12.59 12.95
C ARG A 32 5.14 -11.65 13.44
N TYR A 33 5.39 -10.56 12.72
CA TYR A 33 6.32 -9.52 13.17
C TYR A 33 5.86 -8.95 14.51
N ALA A 34 4.60 -8.53 14.59
CA ALA A 34 4.01 -7.98 15.81
C ALA A 34 3.96 -8.94 17.00
N ALA A 35 3.87 -10.24 16.76
CA ALA A 35 3.89 -11.24 17.82
C ALA A 35 5.25 -11.37 18.52
N THR A 36 6.34 -10.88 17.90
CA THR A 36 7.72 -11.08 18.35
C THR A 36 8.51 -9.78 18.52
N HIS A 37 7.94 -8.65 18.11
CA HIS A 37 8.56 -7.33 18.16
C HIS A 37 7.58 -6.32 18.75
N ASP A 38 8.09 -5.49 19.65
CA ASP A 38 7.41 -4.36 20.27
C ASP A 38 7.82 -3.01 19.64
N ASP A 39 8.71 -3.04 18.65
CA ASP A 39 9.15 -1.86 17.90
C ASP A 39 9.38 -2.16 16.40
N LEU A 40 9.31 -1.10 15.60
CA LEU A 40 9.61 -1.07 14.18
C LEU A 40 10.27 0.27 13.84
N ALA A 41 11.61 0.29 13.87
CA ALA A 41 12.39 1.49 13.60
C ALA A 41 12.47 1.81 12.10
N ALA A 42 11.41 2.42 11.57
CA ALA A 42 11.31 2.80 10.16
C ALA A 42 10.44 4.06 9.97
N LYS A 43 10.74 4.81 8.91
CA LYS A 43 9.86 5.85 8.37
C LYS A 43 9.19 5.33 7.10
N VAL A 44 7.86 5.27 7.10
CA VAL A 44 7.09 4.59 6.05
C VAL A 44 6.03 5.54 5.48
N PHE A 45 5.94 5.60 4.16
CA PHE A 45 4.88 6.30 3.45
C PHE A 45 4.14 5.32 2.55
N PHE A 46 2.83 5.19 2.77
CA PHE A 46 1.94 4.47 1.87
C PHE A 46 1.23 5.44 0.94
N ALA A 47 1.03 5.06 -0.32
CA ALA A 47 0.10 5.78 -1.17
C ALA A 47 -0.59 4.85 -2.15
N VAL A 48 -1.82 5.20 -2.50
CA VAL A 48 -2.69 4.45 -3.41
C VAL A 48 -3.58 5.45 -4.16
N GLY A 49 -3.85 5.19 -5.43
CA GLY A 49 -4.78 5.97 -6.24
C GLY A 49 -6.22 5.75 -5.79
N GLU A 50 -7.02 6.82 -5.81
CA GLU A 50 -8.43 6.78 -5.43
C GLU A 50 -9.22 5.73 -6.24
N TYR A 51 -8.87 5.53 -7.50
CA TYR A 51 -9.55 4.58 -8.39
C TYR A 51 -8.86 3.22 -8.47
N GLU A 52 -8.00 2.89 -7.51
CA GLU A 52 -7.51 1.52 -7.31
C GLU A 52 -8.44 0.69 -6.40
N ASP A 53 -9.62 1.21 -6.09
CA ASP A 53 -10.72 0.49 -5.47
C ASP A 53 -11.37 -0.51 -6.45
N HIS A 54 -12.34 -1.29 -5.95
CA HIS A 54 -13.02 -2.28 -6.78
C HIS A 54 -13.68 -1.65 -8.01
N ASP A 55 -14.43 -0.57 -7.81
CA ASP A 55 -15.23 0.08 -8.85
C ASP A 55 -14.35 0.81 -9.88
N GLY A 56 -13.28 1.46 -9.44
CA GLY A 56 -12.21 2.00 -10.29
C GLY A 56 -11.59 0.95 -11.18
N ARG A 57 -11.22 -0.20 -10.62
CA ARG A 57 -10.71 -1.33 -11.40
C ARG A 57 -11.74 -1.83 -12.42
N GLN A 58 -13.02 -1.94 -12.06
CA GLN A 58 -14.06 -2.33 -13.04
C GLN A 58 -14.18 -1.32 -14.20
N ARG A 59 -14.01 -0.02 -13.94
CA ARG A 59 -14.01 1.03 -14.98
C ARG A 59 -12.81 0.94 -15.92
N GLU A 60 -11.61 0.62 -15.43
CA GLU A 60 -10.46 0.38 -16.31
C GLU A 60 -10.68 -0.86 -17.19
N VAL A 61 -11.11 -1.94 -16.53
CA VAL A 61 -11.34 -3.23 -17.17
C VAL A 61 -12.41 -3.14 -18.25
N SER A 62 -13.46 -2.33 -18.09
CA SER A 62 -14.53 -2.25 -19.10
C SER A 62 -14.02 -1.88 -20.51
N ARG A 63 -12.85 -1.24 -20.60
CA ARG A 63 -12.19 -0.83 -21.86
C ARG A 63 -11.30 -1.91 -22.49
N LEU A 64 -11.06 -3.02 -21.79
CA LEU A 64 -10.20 -4.11 -22.27
C LEU A 64 -10.94 -5.11 -23.17
N PRO A 65 -10.22 -5.93 -23.96
CA PRO A 65 -10.77 -7.07 -24.69
C PRO A 65 -11.52 -8.05 -23.78
N ALA A 66 -12.50 -8.77 -24.33
CA ALA A 66 -13.42 -9.60 -23.54
C ALA A 66 -12.72 -10.68 -22.70
N ASP A 67 -11.64 -11.28 -23.21
CA ASP A 67 -10.86 -12.30 -22.51
C ASP A 67 -10.05 -11.71 -21.34
N GLU A 68 -9.56 -10.48 -21.46
CA GLU A 68 -8.93 -9.76 -20.36
C GLU A 68 -9.95 -9.32 -19.30
N ARG A 69 -11.14 -8.88 -19.73
CA ARG A 69 -12.23 -8.54 -18.80
C ARG A 69 -12.66 -9.72 -17.95
N ALA A 70 -12.76 -10.89 -18.55
CA ALA A 70 -13.11 -12.12 -17.84
C ALA A 70 -12.10 -12.44 -16.71
N LYS A 71 -10.81 -12.20 -16.94
CA LYS A 71 -9.74 -12.43 -15.95
C LYS A 71 -9.86 -11.48 -14.75
N ALA A 72 -10.23 -10.22 -14.99
CA ALA A 72 -10.32 -9.24 -13.91
C ALA A 72 -11.44 -9.55 -12.90
N GLY A 73 -12.54 -10.16 -13.36
CA GLY A 73 -13.66 -10.59 -12.52
C GLY A 73 -13.39 -11.83 -11.67
N LEU A 74 -12.28 -12.54 -11.88
CA LEU A 74 -11.94 -13.75 -11.11
C LEU A 74 -11.66 -13.48 -9.63
N ARG A 75 -11.34 -12.24 -9.28
CA ARG A 75 -11.02 -11.86 -7.90
C ARG A 75 -11.52 -10.47 -7.57
N TYR A 76 -12.14 -10.37 -6.40
CA TYR A 76 -12.41 -9.09 -5.76
C TYR A 76 -11.08 -8.49 -5.31
N ILE A 77 -10.77 -7.29 -5.80
CA ILE A 77 -9.58 -6.53 -5.45
C ILE A 77 -10.04 -5.12 -5.13
N ASP A 78 -9.61 -4.61 -3.99
CA ASP A 78 -9.83 -3.25 -3.53
C ASP A 78 -8.54 -2.78 -2.84
N MET A 79 -7.67 -2.13 -3.60
CA MET A 79 -6.33 -1.77 -3.12
C MET A 79 -6.40 -0.59 -2.15
N VAL A 80 -7.44 0.24 -2.24
CA VAL A 80 -7.69 1.34 -1.31
C VAL A 80 -8.00 0.76 0.07
N ALA A 81 -9.03 -0.09 0.16
CA ALA A 81 -9.42 -0.72 1.43
C ALA A 81 -8.28 -1.56 2.03
N ASP A 82 -7.54 -2.30 1.20
CA ASP A 82 -6.40 -3.09 1.65
C ASP A 82 -5.27 -2.22 2.22
N THR A 83 -4.94 -1.12 1.55
CA THR A 83 -3.89 -0.18 1.99
C THR A 83 -4.27 0.47 3.31
N GLU A 84 -5.51 0.95 3.43
CA GLU A 84 -6.05 1.50 4.68
C GLU A 84 -6.00 0.48 5.81
N ARG A 85 -6.37 -0.79 5.55
CA ARG A 85 -6.31 -1.89 6.52
C ARG A 85 -4.88 -2.12 7.02
N MET A 86 -3.88 -2.15 6.14
CA MET A 86 -2.48 -2.33 6.53
C MET A 86 -1.97 -1.14 7.35
N VAL A 87 -2.24 0.09 6.91
CA VAL A 87 -1.86 1.31 7.63
C VAL A 87 -2.50 1.36 9.02
N ALA A 88 -3.80 1.02 9.11
CA ALA A 88 -4.51 0.95 10.38
C ALA A 88 -3.91 -0.10 11.32
N SER A 89 -3.53 -1.28 10.79
CA SER A 89 -2.86 -2.32 11.58
C SER A 89 -1.55 -1.81 12.17
N LEU A 90 -0.66 -1.27 11.32
CA LEU A 90 0.66 -0.75 11.73
C LEU A 90 0.54 0.41 12.74
N ARG A 91 -0.38 1.35 12.53
CA ARG A 91 -0.66 2.43 13.50
C ARG A 91 -1.19 1.86 14.82
N GLY A 92 -2.06 0.85 14.76
CA GLY A 92 -2.63 0.18 15.92
C GLY A 92 -1.60 -0.54 16.79
N ARG A 93 -0.47 -0.98 16.21
CA ARG A 93 0.64 -1.59 16.97
C ARG A 93 1.35 -0.61 17.89
N LYS A 94 1.30 0.70 17.60
CA LYS A 94 1.93 1.76 18.41
C LYS A 94 3.44 1.54 18.63
N TYR A 95 4.14 1.07 17.61
CA TYR A 95 5.59 0.93 17.64
C TYR A 95 6.26 2.28 17.94
N PRO A 96 7.09 2.38 19.00
CA PRO A 96 7.67 3.65 19.42
C PRO A 96 8.50 4.37 18.35
N SER A 97 9.21 3.61 17.51
CA SER A 97 10.13 4.13 16.50
C SER A 97 9.53 4.17 15.09
N LEU A 98 8.25 3.85 14.92
CA LEU A 98 7.57 3.89 13.62
C LEU A 98 7.03 5.28 13.33
N GLU A 99 7.59 5.93 12.31
CA GLU A 99 6.98 7.08 11.66
C GLU A 99 6.18 6.60 10.45
N ILE A 100 4.87 6.87 10.41
CA ILE A 100 4.00 6.38 9.33
C ILE A 100 3.00 7.43 8.88
N ASP A 101 2.90 7.62 7.56
CA ASP A 101 1.84 8.39 6.93
C ASP A 101 1.34 7.71 5.64
N SER A 102 0.18 8.15 5.17
CA SER A 102 -0.49 7.55 4.03
C SER A 102 -1.32 8.57 3.25
N ALA A 103 -1.42 8.41 1.93
CA ALA A 103 -2.31 9.22 1.10
C ALA A 103 -3.12 8.38 0.11
N ILE A 104 -4.41 8.68 -0.01
CA ILE A 104 -5.22 8.32 -1.17
C ILE A 104 -5.09 9.46 -2.18
N LEU A 105 -4.67 9.15 -3.40
CA LEU A 105 -4.33 10.13 -4.43
C LEU A 105 -5.54 10.34 -5.36
N PRO A 106 -6.21 11.51 -5.30
CA PRO A 106 -7.48 11.73 -6.00
C PRO A 106 -7.36 11.60 -7.51
N GLY A 107 -8.34 10.96 -8.13
CA GLY A 107 -8.47 10.84 -9.58
C GLY A 107 -7.52 9.84 -10.25
N GLU A 108 -6.62 9.21 -9.49
CA GLU A 108 -5.56 8.36 -10.05
C GLU A 108 -5.95 6.88 -10.12
N PHE A 109 -5.57 6.25 -11.23
CA PHE A 109 -5.65 4.80 -11.46
C PHE A 109 -4.27 4.14 -11.26
N HIS A 110 -4.24 2.80 -11.18
CA HIS A 110 -3.01 2.04 -10.90
C HIS A 110 -1.85 2.36 -11.87
N VAL A 111 -2.17 2.59 -13.15
CA VAL A 111 -1.18 2.89 -14.19
C VAL A 111 -0.73 4.35 -14.22
N THR A 112 -1.51 5.28 -13.66
CA THR A 112 -1.20 6.72 -13.70
C THR A 112 -0.56 7.23 -12.40
N VAL A 113 -0.88 6.60 -11.27
CA VAL A 113 -0.52 7.05 -9.92
C VAL A 113 0.99 7.04 -9.63
N GLN A 114 1.78 6.23 -10.34
CA GLN A 114 3.17 5.89 -9.97
C GLN A 114 4.10 7.11 -9.80
N HIS A 115 3.95 8.13 -10.66
CA HIS A 115 4.76 9.34 -10.59
C HIS A 115 4.41 10.21 -9.37
N ILE A 116 3.13 10.27 -9.02
CA ILE A 116 2.65 11.01 -7.85
C ILE A 116 3.03 10.26 -6.57
N ASN A 117 2.89 8.93 -6.56
CA ASN A 117 3.39 8.07 -5.48
C ASN A 117 4.87 8.37 -5.17
N LEU A 118 5.74 8.33 -6.19
CA LEU A 118 7.17 8.61 -6.03
C LEU A 118 7.41 10.02 -5.47
N SER A 119 6.77 11.04 -6.05
CA SER A 119 6.91 12.42 -5.59
C SER A 119 6.49 12.59 -4.12
N ARG A 120 5.32 12.08 -3.75
CA ARG A 120 4.78 12.19 -2.38
C ARG A 120 5.60 11.41 -1.37
N ALA A 121 6.05 10.20 -1.73
CA ALA A 121 6.93 9.40 -0.90
C ALA A 121 8.26 10.13 -0.63
N LEU A 122 8.93 10.65 -1.66
CA LEU A 122 10.18 11.39 -1.48
C LEU A 122 9.99 12.63 -0.61
N ARG A 123 8.88 13.36 -0.80
CA ARG A 123 8.58 14.54 0.03
C ARG A 123 8.41 14.18 1.50
N TYR A 124 7.66 13.11 1.81
CA TYR A 124 7.45 12.68 3.20
C TYR A 124 8.72 12.09 3.83
N LEU A 125 9.37 11.15 3.14
CA LEU A 125 10.48 10.36 3.69
C LEU A 125 11.75 11.19 3.95
N PHE A 126 11.89 12.33 3.25
CA PHE A 126 13.03 13.23 3.38
C PHE A 126 12.64 14.62 3.91
N ASP A 127 11.45 14.73 4.51
CA ASP A 127 11.00 15.96 5.19
C ASP A 127 11.11 17.20 4.30
N ALA A 128 10.71 17.05 3.02
CA ALA A 128 10.77 18.14 2.06
C ALA A 128 9.89 19.33 2.51
N PRO A 129 10.30 20.58 2.24
CA PRO A 129 9.53 21.76 2.59
C PRO A 129 8.10 21.70 2.04
N ARG A 130 7.14 22.12 2.87
CA ARG A 130 5.71 22.12 2.53
C ARG A 130 5.34 23.33 1.70
#